data_AF-A0A7W1HEW0-F1
#
_entry.id   AF-A0A7W1HEW0-F1
#
_cell.length_a   1.000
_cell.length_b   1.000
_cell.length_c   1.000
_cell.angle_alpha   90.00
_cell.angle_beta   90.00
_cell.angle_gamma   90.00
#
_symmetry.space_group_name_H-M   'P 1'
#
loop_
_entity.id
_entity.type
_entity.pdbx_description
1 polymer ?
#
loop_
_entity_poly.entity_id
_entity_poly.type
_entity_poly.pdbx_seq_one_letter_code
_entity_poly.pdbx_strand_id
1 'polypeptide(L)'
;MKILVYLYDESGKEKEVNLEEIDINHLNDRQLLWINILERDAEAIRRVTTALHLIKVPIKGILRTRERPKILKFQDFYHFFIISVEVDQMGKIRPIPIDFLVGKNFVVTVHDGDVKYLQEFTRREKGERHIGDLDAESFVATMLDLHIVSYFDVLEKIEKEVDEMDENILRRDLEDEEFLKQMVKLRNEVSKLRRWFLPHRDIFYLLSRPDFKQAADDDSLENFRQLNEHFESAVDSIESSRETVLSLFDLYTTKTSHRMNYLKDVQIKVSYFSTV
;
A
#
# COMPACT_ATOMS: atom_id res chain seq x y z
N MET A 1 -10.56 0.40 22.49
CA MET A 1 -10.41 -1.07 22.45
C MET A 1 -9.26 -1.36 21.50
N LYS A 2 -8.22 -2.11 21.91
CA LYS A 2 -6.99 -2.31 21.09
C LYS A 2 -7.08 -3.46 20.09
N ILE A 3 -8.08 -4.33 20.25
CA ILE A 3 -8.29 -5.53 19.46
C ILE A 3 -9.76 -5.54 19.06
N LEU A 4 -10.04 -5.63 17.76
CA LEU A 4 -11.36 -5.87 17.20
C LEU A 4 -11.39 -7.30 16.69
N VAL A 5 -12.50 -8.01 16.90
CA VAL A 5 -12.63 -9.41 16.47
C VAL A 5 -13.98 -9.59 15.78
N TYR A 6 -13.90 -10.07 14.55
CA TYR A 6 -15.04 -10.27 13.68
C TYR A 6 -15.12 -11.74 13.29
N LEU A 7 -16.26 -12.35 13.56
CA LEU A 7 -16.61 -13.68 13.06
C LEU A 7 -17.51 -13.53 11.86
N TYR A 8 -17.09 -14.10 10.73
CA TYR A 8 -17.88 -14.24 9.52
C TYR A 8 -18.39 -15.68 9.44
N ASP A 9 -19.67 -15.86 9.09
CA ASP A 9 -20.32 -17.15 8.95
C ASP A 9 -21.02 -17.31 7.59
N GLU A 10 -21.66 -18.47 7.36
CA GLU A 10 -22.41 -18.82 6.14
C GLU A 10 -23.46 -17.78 5.71
N SER A 11 -23.94 -16.92 6.62
CA SER A 11 -24.89 -15.87 6.27
C SER A 11 -24.23 -14.60 5.74
N GLY A 12 -22.90 -14.58 5.65
CA GLY A 12 -22.10 -13.39 5.32
C GLY A 12 -22.16 -12.32 6.40
N LYS A 13 -22.79 -12.59 7.55
CA LYS A 13 -22.97 -11.61 8.61
C LYS A 13 -21.73 -11.55 9.49
N GLU A 14 -21.12 -10.38 9.49
CA GLU A 14 -20.13 -9.99 10.48
C GLU A 14 -20.79 -9.94 11.87
N LYS A 15 -20.23 -10.69 12.81
CA LYS A 15 -20.52 -10.53 14.25
C LYS A 15 -19.25 -10.10 14.98
N GLU A 16 -19.31 -8.94 15.62
CA GLU A 16 -18.28 -8.54 16.59
C GLU A 16 -18.40 -9.45 17.82
N VAL A 17 -17.28 -10.05 18.23
CA VAL A 17 -17.21 -11.13 19.22
C VAL A 17 -16.06 -10.89 20.19
N ASN A 18 -16.12 -11.48 21.38
CA ASN A 18 -14.98 -11.46 22.29
C ASN A 18 -14.04 -12.63 21.97
N LEU A 19 -12.73 -12.35 21.85
CA LEU A 19 -11.71 -13.37 21.62
C LEU A 19 -11.78 -14.54 22.63
N GLU A 20 -12.16 -14.26 23.87
CA GLU A 20 -12.24 -15.27 24.95
C GLU A 20 -13.47 -16.17 24.85
N GLU A 21 -14.47 -15.78 24.07
CA GLU A 21 -15.72 -16.54 23.89
C GLU A 21 -15.67 -17.47 22.68
N ILE A 22 -14.60 -17.41 21.87
CA ILE A 22 -14.46 -18.17 20.64
C ILE A 22 -13.51 -19.33 20.88
N ASP A 23 -14.02 -20.54 20.66
CA ASP A 23 -13.16 -21.71 20.53
C ASP A 23 -12.69 -21.86 19.09
N ILE A 24 -11.46 -21.41 18.84
CA ILE A 24 -10.83 -21.43 17.52
C ILE A 24 -10.72 -22.85 16.95
N ASN A 25 -10.63 -23.88 17.81
CA ASN A 25 -10.57 -25.27 17.35
C ASN A 25 -11.91 -25.79 16.82
N HIS A 26 -13.01 -25.07 17.09
CA HIS A 26 -14.36 -25.42 16.66
C HIS A 26 -14.89 -24.52 15.53
N LEU A 27 -14.04 -23.66 14.94
CA LEU A 27 -14.39 -22.97 13.71
C LEU A 27 -14.59 -24.00 12.60
N ASN A 28 -15.77 -24.01 11.98
CA ASN A 28 -16.03 -24.88 10.84
C ASN A 28 -15.47 -24.27 9.55
N ASP A 29 -15.39 -25.06 8.47
CA ASP A 29 -14.83 -24.65 7.16
C ASP A 29 -15.57 -23.47 6.48
N ARG A 30 -16.67 -22.99 7.06
CA ARG A 30 -17.48 -21.86 6.60
C ARG A 30 -17.55 -20.75 7.65
N GLN A 31 -16.53 -20.69 8.51
CA GLN A 31 -16.35 -19.62 9.47
C GLN A 31 -14.94 -19.07 9.34
N LEU A 32 -14.86 -17.74 9.31
CA LEU A 32 -13.61 -17.01 9.23
C LEU A 32 -13.53 -16.01 10.37
N LEU A 33 -12.42 -16.06 11.11
CA LEU A 33 -12.15 -15.15 12.21
C LEU A 33 -11.15 -14.08 11.79
N TRP A 34 -11.58 -12.83 11.68
CA TRP A 34 -10.66 -11.71 11.50
C TRP A 34 -10.41 -10.98 12.82
N ILE A 35 -9.15 -10.91 13.23
CA ILE A 35 -8.70 -10.20 14.43
C ILE A 35 -7.86 -9.01 14.00
N ASN A 36 -8.34 -7.79 14.26
CA ASN A 36 -7.63 -6.56 13.95
C ASN A 36 -7.02 -5.93 15.22
N ILE A 37 -5.70 -5.93 15.32
CA ILE A 37 -4.94 -5.28 16.39
C ILE A 37 -4.54 -3.87 15.91
N LEU A 38 -5.17 -2.86 16.51
CA LEU A 38 -5.07 -1.44 16.08
C LEU A 38 -3.80 -0.71 16.56
N GLU A 39 -3.06 -1.34 17.48
CA GLU A 39 -1.80 -0.83 18.02
C GLU A 39 -0.82 -1.98 18.21
N ARG A 40 0.45 -1.79 17.85
CA ARG A 40 1.54 -2.76 18.06
C ARG A 40 1.91 -2.88 19.54
N ASP A 41 1.01 -3.49 20.28
CA ASP A 41 1.11 -3.73 21.71
C ASP A 41 1.52 -5.18 21.97
N ALA A 42 2.64 -5.36 22.68
CA ALA A 42 3.22 -6.69 22.88
C ALA A 42 2.30 -7.63 23.67
N GLU A 43 1.46 -7.09 24.56
CA GLU A 43 0.50 -7.87 25.35
C GLU A 43 -0.69 -8.28 24.48
N ALA A 44 -1.23 -7.35 23.68
CA ALA A 44 -2.29 -7.63 22.71
C ALA A 44 -1.87 -8.73 21.73
N ILE A 45 -0.68 -8.60 21.13
CA ILE A 45 -0.14 -9.59 20.20
C ILE A 45 0.06 -10.95 20.90
N ARG A 46 0.60 -10.98 22.13
CA ARG A 46 0.75 -12.22 22.90
C ARG A 46 -0.60 -12.89 23.19
N ARG A 47 -1.60 -12.12 23.59
CA ARG A 47 -2.94 -12.62 23.89
C ARG A 47 -3.56 -13.28 22.66
N VAL A 48 -3.50 -12.61 21.51
CA VAL A 48 -4.03 -13.13 20.23
C VAL A 48 -3.26 -14.37 19.76
N THR A 49 -1.94 -14.31 19.72
CA THR A 49 -1.11 -15.44 19.27
C THR A 49 -1.21 -16.66 20.18
N THR A 50 -1.41 -16.45 21.49
CA THR A 50 -1.65 -17.55 22.44
C THR A 50 -3.02 -18.19 22.22
N ALA A 51 -4.07 -17.37 22.06
CA ALA A 51 -5.43 -17.87 21.78
C ALA A 51 -5.47 -18.71 20.48
N LEU A 52 -4.74 -18.28 19.45
CA LEU A 52 -4.64 -18.97 18.15
C LEU A 52 -3.60 -20.10 18.12
N HIS A 53 -2.97 -20.44 19.24
CA HIS A 53 -1.90 -21.46 19.32
C HIS A 53 -0.71 -21.21 18.37
N LEU A 54 -0.38 -19.96 18.07
CA LEU A 54 0.68 -19.56 17.13
C LEU A 54 2.05 -19.46 17.83
N ILE A 55 2.55 -20.60 18.32
CA ILE A 55 3.73 -20.71 19.19
C ILE A 55 5.03 -20.19 18.52
N LYS A 56 5.10 -20.21 17.18
CA LYS A 56 6.29 -19.83 16.41
C LYS A 56 6.29 -18.36 15.94
N VAL A 57 5.28 -17.56 16.28
CA VAL A 57 5.19 -16.17 15.83
C VAL A 57 6.31 -15.32 16.45
N PRO A 58 7.14 -14.66 15.64
CA PRO A 58 8.20 -13.80 16.17
C PRO A 58 7.61 -12.45 16.63
N ILE A 59 7.05 -12.39 17.84
CA ILE A 59 6.45 -11.17 18.40
C ILE A 59 7.43 -9.98 18.34
N LYS A 60 8.71 -10.19 18.64
CA LYS A 60 9.74 -9.15 18.50
C LYS A 60 9.93 -8.65 17.07
N GLY A 61 9.64 -9.49 16.08
CA GLY A 61 9.60 -9.13 14.66
C GLY A 61 8.38 -8.25 14.35
N ILE A 62 7.19 -8.64 14.80
CA ILE A 62 5.95 -7.84 14.63
C ILE A 62 6.07 -6.46 15.29
N LEU A 63 6.78 -6.34 16.41
CA LEU A 63 7.02 -5.04 17.06
C LEU A 63 8.04 -4.15 16.29
N ARG A 64 8.77 -4.68 15.31
CA ARG A 64 9.76 -3.93 14.51
C ARG A 64 9.14 -3.47 13.21
N THR A 65 8.90 -2.16 13.10
CA THR A 65 8.25 -1.54 11.94
C THR A 65 9.21 -1.10 10.83
N ARG A 66 10.52 -1.25 11.02
CA ARG A 66 11.56 -0.80 10.07
C ARG A 66 12.07 -1.91 9.14
N GLU A 67 11.29 -2.97 9.00
CA GLU A 67 11.63 -4.09 8.12
C GLU A 67 11.23 -3.78 6.67
N ARG A 68 11.79 -4.54 5.72
CA ARG A 68 11.29 -4.52 4.34
C ARG A 68 10.10 -5.47 4.24
N PRO A 69 9.15 -5.21 3.34
CA PRO A 69 8.15 -6.18 2.96
C PRO A 69 8.73 -7.56 2.75
N LYS A 70 8.08 -8.56 3.34
CA LYS A 70 8.51 -9.96 3.31
C LYS A 70 7.36 -10.88 3.65
N ILE A 71 7.50 -12.14 3.29
CA ILE A 71 6.59 -13.21 3.65
C ILE A 71 7.38 -14.43 4.17
N LEU A 72 6.81 -15.09 5.17
CA LEU A 72 7.38 -16.24 5.86
C LEU A 72 6.27 -17.29 6.01
N LYS A 73 6.51 -18.50 5.50
CA LYS A 73 5.59 -19.63 5.66
C LYS A 73 5.95 -20.41 6.92
N PHE A 74 4.94 -20.70 7.73
CA PHE A 74 5.01 -21.64 8.84
C PHE A 74 4.17 -22.87 8.50
N GLN A 75 4.07 -23.82 9.44
CA GLN A 75 3.34 -25.06 9.23
C GLN A 75 1.83 -24.83 9.11
N ASP A 76 1.27 -23.98 9.99
CA ASP A 76 -0.19 -23.82 10.14
C ASP A 76 -0.70 -22.44 9.69
N PHE A 77 0.22 -21.55 9.33
CA PHE A 77 -0.08 -20.18 8.92
C PHE A 77 1.10 -19.60 8.13
N TYR A 78 0.87 -18.47 7.48
CA TYR A 78 1.95 -17.64 6.95
C TYR A 78 1.87 -16.22 7.53
N HIS A 79 3.04 -15.60 7.68
CA HIS A 79 3.20 -14.23 8.14
C HIS A 79 3.75 -13.40 7.00
N PHE A 80 3.10 -12.30 6.67
CA PHE A 80 3.73 -11.29 5.83
C PHE A 80 3.64 -9.90 6.44
N PHE A 81 4.62 -9.10 6.09
CA PHE A 81 4.73 -7.70 6.47
C PHE A 81 4.64 -6.87 5.21
N ILE A 82 3.74 -5.89 5.18
CA ILE A 82 3.57 -4.93 4.09
C ILE A 82 3.69 -3.51 4.62
N ILE A 83 3.91 -2.57 3.73
CA ILE A 83 3.89 -1.13 4.00
C ILE A 83 2.75 -0.55 3.17
N SER A 84 1.62 -0.24 3.79
CA SER A 84 0.57 0.57 3.16
C SER A 84 0.97 2.05 3.14
N VAL A 85 0.27 2.85 2.35
CA VAL A 85 0.45 4.29 2.29
C VAL A 85 -0.87 4.99 2.55
N GLU A 86 -0.80 6.08 3.30
CA GLU A 86 -1.93 6.96 3.54
C GLU A 86 -1.52 8.41 3.33
N VAL A 87 -2.44 9.23 2.86
CA VAL A 87 -2.26 10.68 2.76
C VAL A 87 -2.86 11.32 4.00
N ASP A 88 -2.02 12.02 4.78
CA ASP A 88 -2.47 12.75 5.95
C ASP A 88 -3.22 14.05 5.58
N GLN A 89 -3.80 14.71 6.57
CA GLN A 89 -4.59 15.95 6.37
C GLN A 89 -3.78 17.10 5.76
N MET A 90 -2.44 17.05 5.86
CA MET A 90 -1.54 18.03 5.25
C MET A 90 -1.12 17.62 3.84
N GLY A 91 -1.68 16.54 3.30
CA GLY A 91 -1.35 16.01 1.99
C GLY A 91 -0.04 15.22 1.96
N LYS A 92 0.57 14.91 3.10
CA LYS A 92 1.83 14.17 3.14
C LYS A 92 1.60 12.67 3.13
N ILE A 93 2.35 11.98 2.28
CA ILE A 93 2.33 10.52 2.20
C ILE A 93 3.03 9.93 3.43
N ARG A 94 2.33 9.05 4.14
CA ARG A 94 2.78 8.35 5.35
C ARG A 94 2.77 6.84 5.11
N PRO A 95 3.89 6.14 5.37
CA PRO A 95 3.88 4.68 5.35
C PRO A 95 3.22 4.15 6.61
N ILE A 96 2.37 3.13 6.46
CA ILE A 96 1.74 2.40 7.56
C ILE A 96 2.18 0.93 7.47
N PRO A 97 3.06 0.48 8.38
CA PRO A 97 3.48 -0.91 8.47
C PRO A 97 2.34 -1.80 8.96
N ILE A 98 2.05 -2.90 8.26
CA ILE A 98 0.98 -3.85 8.59
C ILE A 98 1.53 -5.27 8.57
N ASP A 99 1.31 -6.03 9.64
CA ASP A 99 1.56 -7.47 9.67
C ASP A 99 0.26 -8.23 9.48
N PHE A 100 0.34 -9.30 8.70
CA PHE A 100 -0.73 -10.26 8.49
C PHE A 100 -0.28 -11.63 8.97
N LEU A 101 -1.08 -12.27 9.80
CA LEU A 101 -0.96 -13.70 10.11
C LEU A 101 -2.18 -14.41 9.53
N VAL A 102 -1.96 -15.33 8.61
CA VAL A 102 -3.05 -15.97 7.87
C VAL A 102 -2.96 -17.47 8.06
N GLY A 103 -3.95 -18.04 8.74
CA GLY A 103 -4.12 -19.48 8.88
C GLY A 103 -5.31 -19.99 8.08
N LYS A 104 -5.75 -21.22 8.36
CA LYS A 104 -6.84 -21.86 7.61
C LYS A 104 -8.17 -21.07 7.71
N ASN A 105 -8.57 -20.70 8.93
CA ASN A 105 -9.88 -20.08 9.23
C ASN A 105 -9.72 -18.77 10.03
N PHE A 106 -8.54 -18.15 9.99
CA PHE A 106 -8.33 -16.87 10.67
C PHE A 106 -7.37 -15.97 9.90
N VAL A 107 -7.57 -14.67 10.08
CA VAL A 107 -6.68 -13.60 9.63
C VAL A 107 -6.42 -12.70 10.82
N VAL A 108 -5.16 -12.39 11.11
CA VAL A 108 -4.79 -11.37 12.10
C VAL A 108 -4.10 -10.23 11.38
N THR A 109 -4.59 -9.02 11.55
CA THR A 109 -3.91 -7.79 11.11
C THR A 109 -3.35 -7.05 12.32
N VAL A 110 -2.12 -6.56 12.20
CA VAL A 110 -1.48 -5.72 13.23
C VAL A 110 -0.95 -4.47 12.56
N HIS A 111 -1.42 -3.30 12.97
CA HIS A 111 -0.95 -2.03 12.42
C HIS A 111 -0.93 -0.94 13.49
N ASP A 112 -0.17 0.13 13.21
CA ASP A 112 -0.21 1.36 14.00
C ASP A 112 -0.88 2.45 13.15
N GLY A 113 -1.94 3.06 13.67
CA GLY A 113 -2.63 4.15 12.99
C GLY A 113 -3.78 3.69 12.12
N ASP A 114 -4.36 4.64 11.41
CA ASP A 114 -5.59 4.44 10.65
C ASP A 114 -5.30 3.92 9.24
N VAL A 115 -5.79 2.72 8.93
CA VAL A 115 -5.67 2.08 7.62
C VAL A 115 -7.05 2.10 6.98
N LYS A 116 -7.29 3.08 6.09
CA LYS A 116 -8.65 3.35 5.58
C LYS A 116 -9.24 2.17 4.85
N TYR A 117 -8.42 1.45 4.09
CA TYR A 117 -8.93 0.33 3.31
C TYR A 117 -9.36 -0.88 4.18
N LEU A 118 -8.76 -1.07 5.37
CA LEU A 118 -9.23 -2.08 6.33
C LEU A 118 -10.55 -1.66 6.98
N GLN A 119 -10.73 -0.37 7.25
CA GLN A 119 -12.02 0.15 7.70
C GLN A 119 -13.10 0.02 6.63
N GLU A 120 -12.74 0.34 5.38
CA GLU A 120 -13.63 0.21 4.24
C GLU A 120 -14.02 -1.24 4.02
N PHE A 121 -13.07 -2.17 4.12
CA PHE A 121 -13.32 -3.59 4.08
C PHE A 121 -14.40 -3.96 5.09
N THR A 122 -14.22 -3.60 6.37
CA THR A 122 -15.24 -3.81 7.43
C THR A 122 -16.61 -3.21 7.06
N ARG A 123 -16.65 -2.08 6.35
CA ARG A 123 -17.90 -1.42 5.96
C ARG A 123 -18.60 -2.08 4.76
N ARG A 124 -17.85 -2.47 3.72
CA ARG A 124 -18.38 -3.13 2.52
C ARG A 124 -18.95 -4.50 2.86
N GLU A 125 -18.27 -5.21 3.76
CA GLU A 125 -18.66 -6.52 4.26
C GLU A 125 -19.97 -6.57 5.05
N LYS A 126 -20.41 -5.44 5.60
CA LYS A 126 -21.70 -5.35 6.29
C LYS A 126 -22.91 -5.44 5.36
N GLY A 127 -22.69 -5.35 4.05
CA GLY A 127 -23.75 -5.29 3.04
C GLY A 127 -23.94 -6.56 2.22
N GLU A 128 -22.86 -7.16 1.72
CA GLU A 128 -22.93 -8.13 0.62
C GLU A 128 -21.72 -9.08 0.60
N ARG A 129 -21.88 -10.31 1.11
CA ARG A 129 -21.01 -11.43 0.69
C ARG A 129 -21.79 -12.69 0.38
N HIS A 130 -21.30 -13.40 -0.65
CA HIS A 130 -21.77 -14.72 -1.03
C HIS A 130 -21.02 -15.79 -0.21
N ILE A 131 -21.69 -16.92 0.01
CA ILE A 131 -21.26 -18.09 0.81
C ILE A 131 -19.88 -18.67 0.38
N GLY A 132 -19.34 -18.29 -0.79
CA GLY A 132 -18.10 -18.80 -1.36
C GLY A 132 -16.80 -18.16 -0.85
N ASP A 133 -16.86 -17.02 -0.14
CA ASP A 133 -15.67 -16.22 0.22
C ASP A 133 -15.19 -16.40 1.68
N LEU A 134 -15.57 -17.51 2.31
CA LEU A 134 -15.26 -17.80 3.72
C LEU A 134 -13.90 -18.51 3.90
N ASP A 135 -13.01 -18.37 2.92
CA ASP A 135 -11.62 -18.81 3.01
C ASP A 135 -10.70 -17.63 3.36
N ALA A 136 -9.71 -17.88 4.22
CA ALA A 136 -8.81 -16.83 4.71
C ALA A 136 -7.90 -16.25 3.62
N GLU A 137 -7.56 -17.04 2.60
CA GLU A 137 -6.71 -16.63 1.49
C GLU A 137 -7.44 -15.66 0.56
N SER A 138 -8.69 -15.95 0.13
CA SER A 138 -9.48 -15.01 -0.69
C SER A 138 -9.86 -13.75 0.10
N PHE A 139 -10.11 -13.87 1.41
CA PHE A 139 -10.32 -12.71 2.28
C PHE A 139 -9.10 -11.78 2.28
N VAL A 140 -7.90 -12.35 2.38
CA VAL A 140 -6.64 -11.60 2.33
C VAL A 140 -6.35 -11.09 0.93
N ALA A 141 -6.67 -11.84 -0.13
CA ALA A 141 -6.53 -11.39 -1.51
C ALA A 141 -7.32 -10.09 -1.74
N THR A 142 -8.57 -10.04 -1.25
CA THR A 142 -9.39 -8.82 -1.29
C THR A 142 -8.75 -7.66 -0.52
N MET A 143 -8.20 -7.91 0.69
CA MET A 143 -7.50 -6.86 1.45
C MET A 143 -6.24 -6.37 0.75
N LEU A 144 -5.51 -7.26 0.08
CA LEU A 144 -4.31 -6.92 -0.66
C LEU A 144 -4.63 -6.17 -1.96
N ASP A 145 -5.76 -6.46 -2.59
CA ASP A 145 -6.23 -5.69 -3.75
C ASP A 145 -6.52 -4.24 -3.35
N LEU A 146 -7.26 -4.05 -2.25
CA LEU A 146 -7.49 -2.72 -1.68
C LEU A 146 -6.18 -2.03 -1.24
N HIS A 147 -5.19 -2.79 -0.79
CA HIS A 147 -3.86 -2.26 -0.52
C HIS A 147 -3.18 -1.73 -1.78
N ILE A 148 -3.26 -2.44 -2.92
CA ILE A 148 -2.76 -1.94 -4.22
C ILE A 148 -3.50 -0.66 -4.62
N VAL A 149 -4.84 -0.63 -4.48
CA VAL A 149 -5.66 0.56 -4.76
C VAL A 149 -5.19 1.78 -3.95
N SER A 150 -4.82 1.59 -2.68
CA SER A 150 -4.29 2.71 -1.85
C SER A 150 -3.05 3.39 -2.44
N TYR A 151 -2.26 2.68 -3.26
CA TYR A 151 -1.13 3.28 -3.98
C TYR A 151 -1.56 4.06 -5.21
N PHE A 152 -2.58 3.58 -5.94
CA PHE A 152 -3.15 4.31 -7.08
C PHE A 152 -3.74 5.65 -6.66
N ASP A 153 -4.43 5.73 -5.51
CA ASP A 153 -4.95 6.99 -4.97
C ASP A 153 -3.84 8.04 -4.78
N VAL A 154 -2.65 7.59 -4.38
CA VAL A 154 -1.49 8.49 -4.22
C VAL A 154 -0.85 8.84 -5.56
N LEU A 155 -0.81 7.91 -6.51
CA LEU A 155 -0.31 8.16 -7.86
C LEU A 155 -1.18 9.19 -8.60
N GLU A 156 -2.51 9.06 -8.54
CA GLU A 156 -3.45 10.01 -9.16
C GLU A 156 -3.21 11.43 -8.63
N LYS A 157 -2.95 11.55 -7.32
CA LYS A 157 -2.56 12.84 -6.73
C LYS A 157 -1.26 13.39 -7.31
N ILE A 158 -0.23 12.54 -7.45
CA ILE A 158 1.06 12.95 -8.02
C ILE A 158 0.90 13.36 -9.48
N GLU A 159 0.13 12.62 -10.27
CA GLU A 159 -0.16 12.92 -11.67
C GLU A 159 -0.84 14.28 -11.81
N LYS A 160 -1.85 14.56 -10.98
CA LYS A 160 -2.48 15.88 -10.95
C LYS A 160 -1.51 17.00 -10.59
N GLU A 161 -0.63 16.80 -9.61
CA GLU A 161 0.40 17.80 -9.27
C GLU A 161 1.40 18.01 -10.42
N VAL A 162 1.73 16.95 -11.17
CA VAL A 162 2.58 17.04 -12.38
C VAL A 162 1.89 17.84 -13.49
N ASP A 163 0.62 17.58 -13.77
CA ASP A 163 -0.17 18.29 -14.78
C ASP A 163 -0.28 19.79 -14.46
N GLU A 164 -0.56 20.13 -13.20
CA GLU A 164 -0.59 21.51 -12.73
C GLU A 164 0.78 22.21 -12.91
N MET A 165 1.88 21.50 -12.65
CA MET A 165 3.21 22.03 -12.87
C MET A 165 3.52 22.23 -14.36
N ASP A 166 3.12 21.32 -15.24
CA ASP A 166 3.33 21.45 -16.68
C ASP A 166 2.59 22.67 -17.27
N GLU A 167 1.34 22.90 -16.86
CA GLU A 167 0.59 24.11 -17.23
C GLU A 167 1.30 25.39 -16.78
N ASN A 168 1.80 25.39 -15.53
CA ASN A 168 2.50 26.55 -14.96
C ASN A 168 3.82 26.85 -15.66
N ILE A 169 4.56 25.83 -16.09
CA ILE A 169 5.72 26.01 -16.97
C ILE A 169 5.25 26.78 -18.19
N LEU A 170 4.26 26.31 -18.92
CA LEU A 170 3.81 26.92 -20.18
C LEU A 170 3.39 28.38 -20.02
N ARG A 171 2.59 28.69 -18.98
CA ARG A 171 2.05 30.04 -18.73
C ARG A 171 3.06 31.06 -18.20
N ARG A 172 4.20 30.60 -17.65
CA ARG A 172 5.23 31.42 -16.97
C ARG A 172 4.76 32.00 -15.64
N ASP A 173 3.86 31.29 -14.97
CA ASP A 173 3.18 31.79 -13.76
C ASP A 173 3.98 31.54 -12.47
N LEU A 174 5.04 30.73 -12.50
CA LEU A 174 5.87 30.40 -11.34
C LEU A 174 7.26 31.02 -11.41
N GLU A 175 7.74 31.48 -10.24
CA GLU A 175 9.16 31.81 -10.03
C GLU A 175 10.01 30.53 -10.08
N ASP A 176 11.21 30.63 -10.68
CA ASP A 176 12.11 29.50 -10.93
C ASP A 176 12.43 28.68 -9.66
N GLU A 177 12.51 29.32 -8.49
CA GLU A 177 12.81 28.65 -7.22
C GLU A 177 11.64 27.80 -6.70
N GLU A 178 10.40 28.29 -6.83
CA GLU A 178 9.20 27.58 -6.35
C GLU A 178 8.93 26.34 -7.22
N PHE A 179 9.10 26.49 -8.54
CA PHE A 179 9.02 25.37 -9.46
C PHE A 179 10.02 24.25 -9.09
N LEU A 180 11.28 24.60 -8.84
CA LEU A 180 12.31 23.63 -8.43
C LEU A 180 11.98 22.92 -7.12
N LYS A 181 11.40 23.63 -6.13
CA LYS A 181 10.97 23.03 -4.86
C LYS A 181 9.88 21.99 -5.07
N GLN A 182 8.87 22.30 -5.88
CA GLN A 182 7.78 21.38 -6.20
C GLN A 182 8.30 20.15 -6.97
N MET A 183 9.21 20.35 -7.94
CA MET A 183 9.87 19.25 -8.66
C MET A 183 10.59 18.28 -7.72
N VAL A 184 11.39 18.83 -6.79
CA VAL A 184 12.13 18.00 -5.83
C VAL A 184 11.17 17.27 -4.90
N LYS A 185 10.05 17.89 -4.50
CA LYS A 185 8.99 17.25 -3.71
C LYS A 185 8.42 16.04 -4.46
N LEU A 186 7.93 16.22 -5.69
CA LEU A 186 7.33 15.15 -6.50
C LEU A 186 8.31 13.99 -6.74
N ARG A 187 9.55 14.30 -7.13
CA ARG A 187 10.60 13.29 -7.31
C ARG A 187 10.83 12.47 -6.04
N ASN A 188 10.83 13.13 -4.88
CA ASN A 188 11.00 12.46 -3.60
C ASN A 188 9.77 11.62 -3.22
N GLU A 189 8.55 12.04 -3.57
CA GLU A 189 7.32 11.31 -3.31
C GLU A 189 7.22 10.03 -4.15
N VAL A 190 7.44 10.11 -5.47
CA VAL A 190 7.47 8.92 -6.34
C VAL A 190 8.59 7.96 -5.91
N SER A 191 9.77 8.49 -5.57
CA SER A 191 10.88 7.66 -5.08
C SER A 191 10.57 6.94 -3.76
N LYS A 192 9.72 7.52 -2.90
CA LYS A 192 9.26 6.88 -1.66
C LYS A 192 8.23 5.80 -1.95
N LEU A 193 7.24 6.07 -2.80
CA LEU A 193 6.23 5.09 -3.22
C LEU A 193 6.91 3.84 -3.76
N ARG A 194 7.82 4.01 -4.73
CA ARG A 194 8.61 2.91 -5.30
C ARG A 194 9.40 2.14 -4.25
N ARG A 195 10.04 2.84 -3.31
CA ARG A 195 10.84 2.21 -2.24
C ARG A 195 9.99 1.36 -1.29
N TRP A 196 8.74 1.76 -1.05
CA TRP A 196 7.82 1.02 -0.19
C TRP A 196 7.08 -0.08 -0.96
N PHE A 197 6.68 0.18 -2.21
CA PHE A 197 5.84 -0.73 -3.00
C PHE A 197 6.61 -1.89 -3.62
N LEU A 198 7.76 -1.61 -4.27
CA LEU A 198 8.49 -2.62 -5.04
C LEU A 198 8.91 -3.85 -4.23
N PRO A 199 9.34 -3.73 -2.95
CA PRO A 199 9.67 -4.91 -2.16
C PRO A 199 8.49 -5.88 -1.91
N HIS A 200 7.23 -5.46 -2.10
CA HIS A 200 6.10 -6.38 -2.00
C HIS A 200 6.09 -7.43 -3.12
N ARG A 201 6.86 -7.25 -4.21
CA ARG A 201 6.94 -8.20 -5.33
C ARG A 201 7.15 -9.64 -4.87
N ASP A 202 8.04 -9.85 -3.91
CA ASP A 202 8.32 -11.19 -3.39
C ASP A 202 7.07 -11.80 -2.71
N ILE A 203 6.24 -10.98 -2.06
CA ILE A 203 5.01 -11.41 -1.39
C ILE A 203 3.97 -11.84 -2.43
N PHE A 204 3.65 -10.95 -3.39
CA PHE A 204 2.66 -11.23 -4.43
C PHE A 204 3.09 -12.43 -5.30
N TYR A 205 4.37 -12.49 -5.66
CA TYR A 205 4.92 -13.62 -6.41
C TYR A 205 4.78 -14.92 -5.61
N LEU A 206 5.19 -14.96 -4.34
CA LEU A 206 5.11 -16.18 -3.54
C LEU A 206 3.66 -16.62 -3.32
N LEU A 207 2.73 -15.70 -3.02
CA LEU A 207 1.30 -16.01 -2.88
C LEU A 207 0.69 -16.59 -4.16
N SER A 208 1.16 -16.15 -5.34
CA SER A 208 0.69 -16.68 -6.64
C SER A 208 1.16 -18.11 -6.95
N ARG A 209 2.07 -18.68 -6.13
CA ARG A 209 2.61 -20.00 -6.38
C ARG A 209 1.76 -21.11 -5.76
N PRO A 210 1.51 -22.22 -6.47
CA PRO A 210 0.73 -23.34 -5.95
C PRO A 210 1.29 -23.97 -4.66
N ASP A 211 2.62 -23.95 -4.48
CA ASP A 211 3.30 -24.53 -3.30
C ASP A 211 3.21 -23.65 -2.04
N PHE A 212 2.73 -22.41 -2.19
CA PHE A 212 2.60 -21.48 -1.08
C PHE A 212 1.27 -21.60 -0.32
N LYS A 213 0.27 -22.29 -0.88
CA LYS A 213 -1.05 -22.55 -0.27
C LYS A 213 -0.99 -23.07 1.17
N GLN A 214 -1.91 -22.59 2.00
CA GLN A 214 -2.27 -23.16 3.30
C GLN A 214 -3.58 -23.98 3.21
N ALA A 215 -4.51 -23.55 2.34
CA ALA A 215 -5.76 -24.28 2.03
C ALA A 215 -5.70 -24.94 0.64
N ALA A 216 -6.48 -26.01 0.44
CA ALA A 216 -6.43 -26.81 -0.79
C ALA A 216 -7.32 -26.27 -1.93
N ASP A 217 -7.86 -25.06 -1.80
CA ASP A 217 -8.84 -24.52 -2.75
C ASP A 217 -8.16 -23.94 -3.99
N ASP A 218 -8.71 -24.20 -5.17
CA ASP A 218 -8.16 -23.73 -6.45
C ASP A 218 -8.56 -22.28 -6.78
N ASP A 219 -9.67 -21.79 -6.21
CA ASP A 219 -10.18 -20.44 -6.46
C ASP A 219 -9.27 -19.37 -5.83
N SER A 220 -8.75 -19.60 -4.62
CA SER A 220 -7.84 -18.64 -3.94
C SER A 220 -6.52 -18.43 -4.70
N LEU A 221 -6.03 -19.46 -5.39
CA LEU A 221 -4.81 -19.37 -6.20
C LEU A 221 -5.00 -18.45 -7.40
N GLU A 222 -6.15 -18.54 -8.04
CA GLU A 222 -6.46 -17.70 -9.19
C GLU A 222 -6.60 -16.24 -8.76
N ASN A 223 -7.24 -15.99 -7.61
CA ASN A 223 -7.28 -14.67 -6.98
C ASN A 223 -5.87 -14.11 -6.74
N PHE A 224 -4.94 -14.89 -6.19
CA PHE A 224 -3.56 -14.44 -5.99
C PHE A 224 -2.76 -14.24 -7.29
N ARG A 225 -3.04 -14.99 -8.35
CA ARG A 225 -2.42 -14.77 -9.66
C ARG A 225 -2.88 -13.45 -10.27
N GLN A 226 -4.18 -13.20 -10.28
CA GLN A 226 -4.74 -11.92 -10.74
C GLN A 226 -4.18 -10.75 -9.91
N LEU A 227 -4.10 -10.94 -8.59
CA LEU A 227 -3.51 -9.94 -7.70
C LEU A 227 -2.02 -9.68 -7.99
N ASN A 228 -1.25 -10.71 -8.36
CA ASN A 228 0.13 -10.54 -8.80
C ASN A 228 0.23 -9.76 -10.13
N GLU A 229 -0.67 -10.00 -11.09
CA GLU A 229 -0.75 -9.21 -12.32
C GLU A 229 -1.14 -7.74 -12.05
N HIS A 230 -2.09 -7.53 -11.14
CA HIS A 230 -2.47 -6.19 -10.69
C HIS A 230 -1.30 -5.48 -10.00
N PHE A 231 -0.55 -6.18 -9.16
CA PHE A 231 0.66 -5.66 -8.52
C PHE A 231 1.71 -5.22 -9.55
N GLU A 232 2.02 -6.07 -10.54
CA GLU A 232 2.99 -5.71 -11.59
C GLU A 232 2.52 -4.52 -12.42
N SER A 233 1.21 -4.43 -12.72
CA SER A 233 0.62 -3.27 -13.39
C SER A 233 0.81 -1.99 -12.56
N ALA A 234 0.62 -2.07 -11.24
CA ALA A 234 0.86 -0.94 -10.34
C ALA A 234 2.35 -0.57 -10.25
N VAL A 235 3.27 -1.54 -10.33
CA VAL A 235 4.71 -1.26 -10.43
C VAL A 235 5.01 -0.46 -11.70
N ASP A 236 4.47 -0.88 -12.84
CA ASP A 236 4.65 -0.18 -14.11
C ASP A 236 4.10 1.25 -14.05
N SER A 237 2.93 1.46 -13.43
CA SER A 237 2.38 2.80 -13.18
C SER A 237 3.31 3.67 -12.34
N ILE A 238 3.88 3.15 -11.25
CA ILE A 238 4.83 3.91 -10.41
C ILE A 238 6.09 4.30 -11.21
N GLU A 239 6.61 3.40 -12.04
CA GLU A 239 7.78 3.71 -12.88
C GLU A 239 7.43 4.73 -13.96
N SER A 240 6.26 4.61 -14.59
CA SER A 240 5.75 5.59 -15.55
C SER A 240 5.63 7.00 -14.94
N SER A 241 4.98 7.13 -13.77
CA SER A 241 4.89 8.44 -13.09
C SER A 241 6.28 9.00 -12.74
N ARG A 242 7.26 8.14 -12.45
CA ARG A 242 8.65 8.57 -12.23
C ARG A 242 9.27 9.15 -13.50
N GLU A 243 9.05 8.51 -14.64
CA GLU A 243 9.53 8.99 -15.94
C GLU A 243 8.88 10.32 -16.34
N THR A 244 7.58 10.48 -16.08
CA THR A 244 6.87 11.75 -16.30
C THR A 244 7.46 12.88 -15.45
N VAL A 245 7.69 12.65 -14.16
CA VAL A 245 8.35 13.64 -13.28
C VAL A 245 9.76 14.00 -13.76
N LEU A 246 10.52 13.04 -14.30
CA LEU A 246 11.85 13.32 -14.86
C LEU A 246 11.76 14.11 -16.17
N SER A 247 10.81 13.79 -17.04
CA SER A 247 10.58 14.49 -18.30
C SER A 247 10.21 15.95 -18.08
N LEU A 248 9.40 16.23 -17.05
CA LEU A 248 9.04 17.59 -16.66
C LEU A 248 10.28 18.42 -16.22
N PHE A 249 11.26 17.78 -15.58
CA PHE A 249 12.53 18.43 -15.22
C PHE A 249 13.36 18.82 -16.45
N ASP A 250 13.41 17.95 -17.45
CA ASP A 250 14.15 18.19 -18.68
C ASP A 250 13.51 19.30 -19.52
N LEU A 251 12.17 19.35 -19.56
CA LEU A 251 11.42 20.45 -20.18
C LEU A 251 11.73 21.80 -19.51
N TYR A 252 11.73 21.83 -18.17
CA TYR A 252 12.09 23.03 -17.41
C TYR A 252 13.52 23.50 -17.70
N THR A 253 14.49 22.58 -17.71
CA THR A 253 15.90 22.88 -17.99
C THR A 253 16.11 23.39 -19.42
N THR A 254 15.38 22.82 -20.38
CA THR A 254 15.39 23.26 -21.78
C THR A 254 14.84 24.69 -21.90
N LYS A 255 13.71 24.98 -21.24
CA LYS A 255 13.08 26.30 -21.27
C LYS A 255 13.95 27.39 -20.63
N THR A 256 14.54 27.12 -19.46
CA THR A 256 15.45 28.07 -18.80
C THR A 256 16.71 28.32 -19.63
N SER A 257 17.24 27.29 -20.30
CA SER A 257 18.35 27.43 -21.25
C SER A 257 17.99 28.31 -22.45
N HIS A 258 16.82 28.13 -23.06
CA HIS A 258 16.33 29.00 -24.13
C HIS A 258 16.17 30.45 -23.67
N ARG A 259 15.65 30.69 -22.46
CA ARG A 259 15.54 32.04 -21.89
C ARG A 259 16.92 32.67 -21.70
N MET A 260 17.89 31.93 -21.16
CA MET A 260 19.24 32.42 -20.96
C MET A 260 19.93 32.76 -22.28
N ASN A 261 19.75 31.94 -23.31
CA ASN A 261 20.29 32.21 -24.65
C ASN A 261 19.63 33.44 -25.28
N TYR A 262 18.30 33.59 -25.17
CA TYR A 262 17.60 34.78 -25.64
C TYR A 262 18.09 36.06 -24.95
N LEU A 263 18.28 36.02 -23.62
CA LEU A 263 18.80 37.17 -22.86
C LEU A 263 20.24 37.52 -23.27
N LYS A 264 21.09 36.52 -23.51
CA LYS A 264 22.45 36.74 -24.06
C LYS A 264 22.39 37.42 -25.42
N ASP A 265 21.55 36.95 -26.34
CA ASP A 265 21.38 37.55 -27.67
C ASP A 265 20.91 39.01 -27.59
N VAL A 266 19.97 39.32 -26.70
CA VAL A 266 19.51 40.69 -26.45
C VAL A 266 20.64 41.54 -25.87
N GLN A 267 21.38 41.05 -24.88
CA GLN A 267 22.49 41.78 -24.26
C GLN A 267 23.62 42.06 -25.26
N ILE A 268 23.92 41.11 -26.15
CA ILE A 268 24.89 41.28 -27.25
C ILE A 268 24.40 42.38 -28.20
N LYS A 269 23.12 42.34 -28.62
CA LYS A 269 22.54 43.38 -29.48
C LYS A 269 22.58 44.76 -28.82
N VAL A 270 22.15 44.87 -27.56
CA VAL A 270 22.17 46.14 -26.82
C VAL A 270 23.60 46.68 -26.71
N SER A 271 24.57 45.82 -26.36
CA SER A 271 25.99 46.20 -26.25
C SER A 271 26.54 46.71 -27.58
N TYR A 272 26.16 46.08 -28.70
CA TYR A 272 26.53 46.51 -30.04
C TYR A 272 26.01 47.92 -30.35
N PHE A 273 24.75 48.22 -30.02
CA PHE A 273 24.15 49.55 -30.25
C PHE A 273 24.67 50.64 -29.31
N SER A 274 25.17 50.32 -28.13
CA SER A 274 25.76 51.29 -27.20
C SER A 274 27.24 51.60 -27.45
N THR A 275 27.89 50.91 -28.39
CA THR A 275 29.31 51.10 -28.75
C THR A 275 29.48 51.83 -30.09
N VAL A 276 28.37 52.12 -30.78
CA VAL A 276 28.29 52.95 -32.01
C VAL A 276 27.76 54.33 -31.65
#